data_AF-A0A935K1R5-F1
#
_entry.id   AF-A0A935K1R5-F1
#
_cell.length_a   1.000
_cell.length_b   1.000
_cell.length_c   1.000
_cell.angle_alpha   90.00
_cell.angle_beta   90.00
_cell.angle_gamma   90.00
#
_symmetry.space_group_name_H-M   'P 1'
#
loop_
_entity.id
_entity.type
_entity.pdbx_description
1 polymer ?
#
loop_
_entity_poly.entity_id
_entity_poly.type
_entity_poly.pdbx_seq_one_letter_code
_entity_poly.pdbx_strand_id
1 'polypeptide(L)'
;MSAPARQLDAIHAMLSAGHRNLRIERHTLMLWGIPAGLLFVLSESILTSAQLPDLTQRASAWLALLAAVLTTIATVDWFWTRKIKATRDEAWSFIHRQVLKIWWLMMGLAALTTFAMFFYGGAYMVCAVWLVFLGISLYVHGLFSEELLEWAGIMTLLIGIASLFARLPYETMRWLAAAVFGLGLPLLAFMLDRGQHRPLPVRLLQISSWLTAVLIVPIWLEHQAHNYQLPENPALSLADYLAKGPAGETVIALPAGHIHPCRNRHQRRYFQ
;
A
#
# COMPACT_ATOMS: atom_id res chain seq x y z
N MET A 1 -49.67 21.22 6.05
CA MET A 1 -48.76 20.31 6.80
C MET A 1 -48.17 21.05 7.98
N SER A 2 -48.44 20.58 9.20
CA SER A 2 -47.99 21.20 10.45
C SER A 2 -46.46 21.04 10.63
N ALA A 3 -45.82 22.03 11.25
CA ALA A 3 -44.38 22.02 11.57
C ALA A 3 -43.86 20.73 12.24
N PRO A 4 -44.57 20.10 13.21
CA PRO A 4 -44.08 18.87 13.85
C PRO A 4 -44.06 17.65 12.91
N ALA A 5 -45.00 17.54 11.96
CA ALA A 5 -44.99 16.46 10.98
C ALA A 5 -43.76 16.53 10.07
N ARG A 6 -43.36 17.75 9.68
CA ARG A 6 -42.14 17.99 8.88
C ARG A 6 -40.86 17.64 9.64
N GLN A 7 -40.83 17.84 10.96
CA GLN A 7 -39.71 17.45 11.81
C GLN A 7 -39.59 15.94 11.98
N LEU A 8 -40.72 15.25 12.18
CA LEU A 8 -40.73 13.78 12.27
C LEU A 8 -40.34 13.12 10.95
N ASP A 9 -40.82 13.65 9.81
CA ASP A 9 -40.41 13.19 8.48
C ASP A 9 -38.92 13.45 8.23
N ALA A 10 -38.38 14.58 8.68
CA ALA A 10 -36.95 14.86 8.60
C ALA A 10 -36.12 13.91 9.49
N ILE A 11 -36.61 13.56 10.68
CA ILE A 11 -35.97 12.59 11.57
C ILE A 11 -36.04 11.18 10.98
N HIS A 12 -37.18 10.77 10.42
CA HIS A 12 -37.32 9.48 9.73
C HIS A 12 -36.46 9.43 8.46
N ALA A 13 -36.39 10.51 7.70
CA ALA A 13 -35.49 10.63 6.55
C ALA A 13 -34.02 10.59 6.98
N MET A 14 -33.65 11.19 8.11
CA MET A 14 -32.29 11.12 8.67
C MET A 14 -31.95 9.71 9.18
N LEU A 15 -32.88 9.05 9.88
CA LEU A 15 -32.69 7.69 10.40
C LEU A 15 -32.64 6.65 9.27
N SER A 16 -33.49 6.78 8.26
CA SER A 16 -33.46 5.92 7.06
C SER A 16 -32.25 6.21 6.16
N ALA A 17 -31.80 7.46 6.05
CA ALA A 17 -30.56 7.80 5.37
C ALA A 17 -29.32 7.27 6.11
N GLY A 18 -29.38 7.14 7.45
CA GLY A 18 -28.34 6.50 8.26
C GLY A 18 -28.20 5.00 8.01
N HIS A 19 -29.27 4.33 7.55
CA HIS A 19 -29.28 2.90 7.21
C HIS A 19 -28.84 2.59 5.78
N ARG A 20 -28.56 3.60 4.94
CA ARG A 20 -28.02 3.36 3.61
C ARG A 20 -26.53 3.05 3.70
N ASN A 21 -26.16 1.84 3.29
CA ASN A 21 -24.76 1.45 3.13
C ASN A 21 -23.99 2.51 2.34
N LEU A 22 -22.82 2.80 2.87
CA LEU A 22 -21.95 3.88 2.49
C LEU A 22 -21.17 3.45 1.24
N ARG A 23 -21.72 3.75 0.06
CA ARG A 23 -21.14 3.28 -1.20
C ARG A 23 -19.81 3.97 -1.50
N ILE A 24 -18.74 3.18 -1.60
CA ILE A 24 -17.46 3.63 -2.16
C ILE A 24 -17.54 3.57 -3.68
N GLU A 25 -17.11 4.64 -4.33
CA GLU A 25 -17.05 4.67 -5.78
C GLU A 25 -15.82 3.93 -6.30
N ARG A 26 -15.98 3.24 -7.43
CA ARG A 26 -14.93 2.37 -8.01
C ARG A 26 -13.67 3.16 -8.34
N HIS A 27 -13.83 4.39 -8.81
CA HIS A 27 -12.71 5.24 -9.17
C HIS A 27 -11.85 5.58 -7.96
N THR A 28 -12.42 5.66 -6.75
CA THR A 28 -11.65 5.96 -5.53
C THR A 28 -10.63 4.86 -5.28
N LEU A 29 -11.04 3.59 -5.30
CA LEU A 29 -10.11 2.47 -5.11
C LEU A 29 -9.05 2.38 -6.23
N MET A 30 -9.40 2.71 -7.48
CA MET A 30 -8.43 2.77 -8.58
C MET A 30 -7.42 3.91 -8.43
N LEU A 31 -7.90 5.11 -8.06
CA LEU A 31 -7.08 6.31 -7.87
C LEU A 31 -6.11 6.16 -6.68
N TRP A 32 -6.50 5.40 -5.65
CA TRP A 32 -5.60 5.08 -4.54
C TRP A 32 -4.66 3.93 -4.89
N GLY A 33 -5.14 2.92 -5.61
CA GLY A 33 -4.37 1.73 -5.94
C GLY A 33 -3.26 1.95 -6.96
N ILE A 34 -3.60 2.48 -8.14
CA ILE A 34 -2.66 2.55 -9.27
C ILE A 34 -1.45 3.44 -8.94
N PRO A 35 -1.62 4.69 -8.48
CA PRO A 35 -0.48 5.56 -8.17
C PRO A 35 0.36 5.03 -7.02
N ALA A 36 -0.24 4.50 -5.95
CA ALA A 36 0.50 3.94 -4.82
C ALA A 36 1.28 2.68 -5.22
N GLY A 37 0.66 1.78 -5.98
CA GLY A 37 1.33 0.61 -6.52
C GLY A 37 2.51 0.98 -7.41
N LEU A 38 2.33 1.99 -8.27
CA LEU A 38 3.39 2.50 -9.14
C LEU A 38 4.54 3.12 -8.32
N LEU A 39 4.24 3.87 -7.26
CA LEU A 39 5.26 4.40 -6.35
C LEU A 39 6.09 3.27 -5.72
N PHE A 40 5.47 2.17 -5.27
CA PHE A 40 6.22 1.03 -4.75
C PHE A 40 7.08 0.34 -5.81
N VAL A 41 6.56 0.16 -7.02
CA VAL A 41 7.33 -0.44 -8.14
C VAL A 41 8.54 0.42 -8.49
N LEU A 42 8.34 1.74 -8.61
CA LEU A 42 9.36 2.69 -9.06
C LEU A 42 10.25 3.25 -7.94
N SER A 43 9.96 2.96 -6.67
CA SER A 43 10.66 3.53 -5.51
C SER A 43 12.18 3.38 -5.54
N GLU A 44 12.70 2.29 -6.09
CA GLU A 44 14.15 2.05 -6.24
C GLU A 44 14.79 2.76 -7.45
N SER A 45 13.96 3.32 -8.34
CA SER A 45 14.41 3.99 -9.57
C SER A 45 14.28 5.52 -9.52
N ILE A 46 13.40 6.03 -8.66
CA ILE A 46 13.13 7.45 -8.49
C ILE A 46 13.85 7.98 -7.24
N LEU A 47 14.37 9.21 -7.32
CA LEU A 47 14.98 9.91 -6.17
C LEU A 47 16.06 9.07 -5.47
N THR A 48 16.91 8.42 -6.26
CA THR A 48 17.96 7.52 -5.76
C THR A 48 19.10 8.30 -5.09
N SER A 49 19.90 7.62 -4.27
CA SER A 49 21.11 8.21 -3.66
C SER A 49 22.13 8.74 -4.69
N ALA A 50 22.10 8.20 -5.92
CA ALA A 50 22.95 8.66 -7.01
C ALA A 50 22.46 9.99 -7.62
N GLN A 51 21.15 10.25 -7.57
CA GLN A 51 20.55 11.49 -8.06
C GLN A 51 20.60 12.59 -7.00
N LEU A 52 20.28 12.24 -5.75
CA LEU A 52 20.26 13.14 -4.60
C LEU A 52 21.11 12.54 -3.46
N PRO A 53 22.40 12.91 -3.36
CA PRO A 53 23.30 12.35 -2.35
C PRO A 53 22.99 12.88 -0.94
N ASP A 54 22.49 14.11 -0.83
CA ASP A 54 22.08 14.69 0.46
C ASP A 54 20.78 14.05 0.96
N LEU A 55 20.84 13.49 2.17
CA LEU A 55 19.72 12.82 2.83
C LEU A 55 18.54 13.76 3.03
N THR A 56 18.80 15.01 3.44
CA THR A 56 17.74 15.98 3.76
C THR A 56 16.98 16.39 2.50
N GLN A 57 17.71 16.67 1.42
CA GLN A 57 17.14 16.94 0.11
C GLN A 57 16.34 15.75 -0.40
N ARG A 58 16.87 14.53 -0.30
CA ARG A 58 16.15 13.32 -0.73
C ARG A 58 14.88 13.08 0.07
N ALA A 59 14.91 13.24 1.39
CA ALA A 59 13.73 13.11 2.25
C ALA A 59 12.66 14.15 1.89
N SER A 60 13.07 15.40 1.68
CA SER A 60 12.16 16.48 1.27
C SER A 60 11.57 16.26 -0.13
N ALA A 61 12.35 15.73 -1.07
CA ALA A 61 11.89 15.38 -2.40
C ALA A 61 10.85 14.25 -2.37
N TRP A 62 11.06 13.23 -1.53
CA TRP A 62 10.09 12.17 -1.30
C TRP A 62 8.80 12.68 -0.67
N LEU A 63 8.91 13.57 0.32
CA LEU A 63 7.74 14.21 0.94
C LEU A 63 6.96 15.04 -0.08
N ALA A 64 7.66 15.82 -0.92
CA ALA A 64 7.06 16.61 -1.98
C ALA A 64 6.36 15.73 -3.02
N LEU A 65 6.97 14.61 -3.43
CA LEU A 65 6.39 13.64 -4.34
C LEU A 65 5.11 13.02 -3.75
N LEU A 66 5.16 12.56 -2.50
CA LEU A 66 3.98 12.01 -1.81
C LEU A 66 2.87 13.05 -1.68
N ALA A 67 3.20 14.29 -1.30
CA ALA A 67 2.24 15.38 -1.21
C ALA A 67 1.60 15.70 -2.57
N ALA A 68 2.38 15.72 -3.65
CA ALA A 68 1.89 15.94 -5.01
C ALA A 68 0.94 14.83 -5.46
N VAL A 69 1.30 13.56 -5.23
CA VAL A 69 0.45 12.41 -5.56
C VAL A 69 -0.83 12.42 -4.76
N LEU A 70 -0.75 12.61 -3.43
CA LEU A 70 -1.93 12.68 -2.55
C LEU A 70 -2.85 13.84 -2.93
N THR A 71 -2.31 15.01 -3.25
CA THR A 71 -3.10 16.17 -3.69
C THR A 71 -3.78 15.90 -5.04
N THR A 72 -3.09 15.24 -5.95
CA THR A 72 -3.66 14.85 -7.25
C THR A 72 -4.81 13.84 -7.05
N ILE A 73 -4.61 12.84 -6.20
CA ILE A 73 -5.67 11.86 -5.87
C ILE A 73 -6.86 12.59 -5.22
N ALA A 74 -6.61 13.46 -4.23
CA ALA A 74 -7.65 14.21 -3.54
C ALA A 74 -8.50 15.05 -4.50
N THR A 75 -7.85 15.78 -5.40
CA THR A 75 -8.51 16.69 -6.34
C THR A 75 -9.33 15.93 -7.38
N VAL A 76 -8.78 14.87 -7.96
CA VAL A 76 -9.48 14.04 -8.94
C VAL A 76 -10.64 13.28 -8.30
N ASP A 77 -10.41 12.65 -7.14
CA ASP A 77 -11.44 11.92 -6.42
C ASP A 77 -12.57 12.85 -5.98
N TRP A 78 -12.25 14.05 -5.47
CA TRP A 78 -13.23 15.07 -5.13
C TRP A 78 -14.06 15.50 -6.33
N PHE A 79 -13.40 15.82 -7.45
CA PHE A 79 -14.09 16.30 -8.66
C PHE A 79 -15.03 15.24 -9.22
N TRP A 80 -14.59 13.99 -9.35
CA TRP A 80 -15.42 12.90 -9.87
C TRP A 80 -16.54 12.52 -8.90
N THR A 81 -16.26 12.43 -7.60
CA THR A 81 -17.27 12.12 -6.59
C THR A 81 -18.34 13.20 -6.53
N ARG A 82 -17.96 14.49 -6.63
CA ARG A 82 -18.90 15.60 -6.69
C ARG A 82 -19.79 15.53 -7.93
N LYS A 83 -19.21 15.24 -9.10
CA LYS A 83 -19.96 15.10 -10.36
C LYS A 83 -20.97 13.94 -10.28
N ILE A 84 -20.55 12.77 -9.79
CA ILE A 84 -21.43 11.59 -9.67
C ILE A 84 -22.56 11.85 -8.68
N LYS A 85 -22.27 12.41 -7.51
CA LYS A 85 -23.30 12.70 -6.51
C LYS A 85 -24.29 13.77 -6.98
N ALA A 86 -23.82 14.79 -7.71
CA ALA A 86 -24.69 15.79 -8.32
C ALA A 86 -25.65 15.16 -9.36
N THR A 87 -25.20 14.17 -10.14
CA THR A 87 -26.08 13.47 -11.09
C THR A 87 -27.09 12.52 -10.43
N ARG A 88 -26.90 12.16 -9.16
CA ARG A 88 -27.76 11.22 -8.42
C ARG A 88 -28.64 11.90 -7.37
N ASP A 89 -28.58 13.23 -7.26
CA ASP A 89 -29.22 14.02 -6.19
C ASP A 89 -28.95 13.46 -4.77
N GLU A 90 -27.78 12.86 -4.56
CA GLU A 90 -27.40 12.24 -3.29
C GLU A 90 -26.64 13.24 -2.41
N ALA A 91 -27.19 13.53 -1.22
CA ALA A 91 -26.48 14.30 -0.20
C ALA A 91 -25.35 13.46 0.45
N TRP A 92 -24.29 14.13 0.89
CA TRP A 92 -23.21 13.50 1.64
C TRP A 92 -23.69 13.13 3.05
N SER A 93 -23.66 11.85 3.41
CA SER A 93 -23.95 11.44 4.78
C SER A 93 -22.87 11.93 5.74
N PHE A 94 -23.26 12.21 6.99
CA PHE A 94 -22.32 12.60 8.03
C PHE A 94 -21.25 11.53 8.27
N ILE A 95 -21.66 10.26 8.31
CA ILE A 95 -20.77 9.10 8.52
C ILE A 95 -19.73 9.02 7.41
N HIS A 96 -20.12 9.23 6.15
CA HIS A 96 -19.18 9.22 5.01
C HIS A 96 -18.07 10.25 5.16
N ARG A 97 -18.38 11.46 5.68
CA ARG A 97 -17.35 12.47 5.94
C ARG A 97 -16.38 12.04 7.05
N GLN A 98 -16.85 11.38 8.10
CA GLN A 98 -15.98 10.93 9.20
C GLN A 98 -15.08 9.77 8.76
N VAL A 99 -15.65 8.81 8.05
CA VAL A 99 -14.92 7.67 7.49
C VAL A 99 -13.82 8.15 6.51
N LEU A 100 -14.14 9.13 5.66
CA LEU A 100 -13.16 9.74 4.77
C LEU A 100 -12.04 10.49 5.53
N LYS A 101 -12.34 11.17 6.65
CA LYS A 101 -11.30 11.79 7.48
C LYS A 101 -10.35 10.75 8.06
N ILE A 102 -10.87 9.62 8.53
CA ILE A 102 -10.04 8.52 9.05
C ILE A 102 -9.13 7.99 7.94
N TRP A 103 -9.65 7.78 6.72
CA TRP A 103 -8.84 7.40 5.55
C TRP A 103 -7.65 8.35 5.34
N TRP A 104 -7.94 9.66 5.26
CA TRP A 104 -6.90 10.67 5.04
C TRP A 104 -5.91 10.76 6.19
N LEU A 105 -6.36 10.56 7.43
CA LEU A 105 -5.49 10.55 8.59
C LEU A 105 -4.53 9.34 8.55
N MET A 106 -5.03 8.16 8.19
CA MET A 106 -4.20 6.95 8.03
C MET A 106 -3.17 7.12 6.89
N MET A 107 -3.58 7.66 5.75
CA MET A 107 -2.66 7.89 4.61
C MET A 107 -1.62 8.98 4.93
N GLY A 108 -2.04 10.04 5.62
CA GLY A 108 -1.13 11.08 6.10
C GLY A 108 -0.12 10.54 7.11
N LEU A 109 -0.56 9.67 8.03
CA LEU A 109 0.32 9.01 8.98
C LEU A 109 1.30 8.05 8.27
N ALA A 110 0.86 7.34 7.24
CA ALA A 110 1.73 6.51 6.40
C ALA A 110 2.84 7.34 5.75
N ALA A 111 2.46 8.46 5.10
CA ALA A 111 3.40 9.36 4.44
C ALA A 111 4.38 10.02 5.43
N LEU A 112 3.88 10.47 6.59
CA LEU A 112 4.72 11.03 7.64
C LEU A 112 5.70 9.99 8.19
N THR A 113 5.26 8.74 8.34
CA THR A 113 6.13 7.64 8.79
C THR A 113 7.22 7.37 7.75
N THR A 114 6.89 7.35 6.46
CA THR A 114 7.89 7.24 5.38
C THR A 114 8.93 8.36 5.45
N PHE A 115 8.49 9.60 5.67
CA PHE A 115 9.40 10.74 5.84
C PHE A 115 10.29 10.59 7.08
N ALA A 116 9.70 10.22 8.23
CA ALA A 116 10.43 10.03 9.48
C ALA A 116 11.50 8.93 9.35
N MET A 117 11.22 7.85 8.63
CA MET A 117 12.15 6.74 8.44
C MET A 117 13.42 7.12 7.66
N PHE A 118 13.45 8.24 6.94
CA PHE A 118 14.71 8.77 6.38
C PHE A 118 15.71 9.20 7.47
N PHE A 119 15.22 9.68 8.62
CA PHE A 119 16.06 10.20 9.70
C PHE A 119 16.29 9.19 10.82
N TYR A 120 15.26 8.40 11.15
CA TYR A 120 15.28 7.45 12.26
C TYR A 120 15.58 6.01 11.83
N GLY A 121 15.71 5.75 10.53
CA GLY A 121 15.89 4.41 9.99
C GLY A 121 14.59 3.60 9.97
N GLY A 122 14.70 2.27 9.84
CA GLY A 122 13.52 1.38 9.78
C GLY A 122 12.84 1.32 8.42
N ALA A 123 13.52 1.72 7.33
CA ALA A 123 12.98 1.72 5.98
C ALA A 123 12.42 0.36 5.52
N TYR A 124 12.93 -0.74 6.07
CA TYR A 124 12.42 -2.09 5.80
C TYR A 124 10.96 -2.27 6.25
N MET A 125 10.49 -1.50 7.24
CA MET A 125 9.12 -1.57 7.76
C MET A 125 8.13 -0.70 6.99
N VAL A 126 8.58 0.19 6.09
CA VAL A 126 7.72 1.13 5.35
C VAL A 126 6.56 0.41 4.68
N CYS A 127 6.86 -0.68 3.95
CA CYS A 127 5.85 -1.44 3.22
C CYS A 127 4.80 -2.02 4.16
N ALA A 128 5.22 -2.60 5.29
CA ALA A 128 4.31 -3.16 6.27
C ALA A 128 3.43 -2.08 6.94
N VAL A 129 3.99 -0.92 7.26
CA VAL A 129 3.22 0.22 7.82
C VAL A 129 2.14 0.67 6.83
N TRP A 130 2.48 0.84 5.56
CA TRP A 130 1.51 1.20 4.52
C TRP A 130 0.42 0.14 4.35
N LEU A 131 0.78 -1.15 4.39
CA LEU A 131 -0.19 -2.24 4.34
C LEU A 131 -1.12 -2.24 5.56
N VAL A 132 -0.59 -2.09 6.78
CA VAL A 132 -1.41 -2.05 7.99
C VAL A 132 -2.35 -0.86 7.99
N PHE A 133 -1.87 0.34 7.67
CA PHE A 133 -2.72 1.54 7.60
C PHE A 133 -3.76 1.45 6.49
N LEU A 134 -3.43 0.88 5.34
CA LEU A 134 -4.42 0.56 4.30
C LEU A 134 -5.47 -0.43 4.82
N GLY A 135 -5.04 -1.53 5.45
CA GLY A 135 -5.92 -2.57 5.98
C GLY A 135 -6.90 -2.02 7.01
N ILE A 136 -6.41 -1.22 7.98
CA ILE A 136 -7.28 -0.52 8.95
C ILE A 136 -8.26 0.40 8.23
N SER A 137 -7.78 1.17 7.25
CA SER A 137 -8.63 2.11 6.50
C SER A 137 -9.75 1.38 5.76
N LEU A 138 -9.42 0.31 5.03
CA LEU A 138 -10.39 -0.53 4.32
C LEU A 138 -11.36 -1.22 5.26
N TYR A 139 -10.88 -1.72 6.40
CA TYR A 139 -11.72 -2.36 7.42
C TYR A 139 -12.77 -1.38 7.96
N VAL A 140 -12.34 -0.17 8.38
CA VAL A 140 -13.25 0.88 8.85
C VAL A 140 -14.25 1.27 7.77
N HIS A 141 -13.83 1.33 6.51
CA HIS A 141 -14.75 1.58 5.39
C HIS A 141 -15.73 0.43 5.19
N GLY A 142 -15.27 -0.82 5.34
CA GLY A 142 -16.06 -2.03 5.17
C GLY A 142 -17.21 -2.13 6.16
N LEU A 143 -16.96 -1.76 7.42
CA LEU A 143 -17.98 -1.73 8.49
C LEU A 143 -19.22 -0.88 8.12
N PHE A 144 -19.05 0.13 7.27
CA PHE A 144 -20.14 1.01 6.85
C PHE A 144 -20.54 0.84 5.38
N SER A 145 -19.75 0.14 4.56
CA SER A 145 -19.94 0.01 3.10
C SER A 145 -20.45 -1.37 2.71
N GLU A 146 -19.53 -2.35 2.67
CA GLU A 146 -19.77 -3.70 2.17
C GLU A 146 -18.85 -4.67 2.91
N GLU A 147 -19.39 -5.84 3.28
CA GLU A 147 -18.67 -6.85 4.03
C GLU A 147 -17.42 -7.35 3.28
N LEU A 148 -17.44 -7.38 1.93
CA LEU A 148 -16.26 -7.75 1.14
C LEU A 148 -15.04 -6.86 1.44
N LEU A 149 -15.27 -5.56 1.64
CA LEU A 149 -14.21 -4.60 1.92
C LEU A 149 -13.67 -4.77 3.35
N GLU A 150 -14.53 -5.17 4.27
CA GLU A 150 -14.15 -5.52 5.64
C GLU A 150 -13.14 -6.68 5.64
N TRP A 151 -13.49 -7.77 4.96
CA TRP A 151 -12.60 -8.94 4.83
C TRP A 151 -11.31 -8.61 4.09
N ALA A 152 -11.37 -7.81 3.02
CA ALA A 152 -10.18 -7.36 2.31
C ALA A 152 -9.27 -6.54 3.24
N GLY A 153 -9.83 -5.64 4.04
CA GLY A 153 -9.09 -4.85 5.03
C GLY A 153 -8.40 -5.73 6.08
N ILE A 154 -9.11 -6.74 6.62
CA ILE A 154 -8.53 -7.71 7.56
C ILE A 154 -7.37 -8.47 6.89
N MET A 155 -7.56 -8.97 5.68
CA MET A 155 -6.51 -9.70 4.96
C MET A 155 -5.29 -8.83 4.68
N THR A 156 -5.48 -7.59 4.22
CA THR A 156 -4.38 -6.64 4.02
C THR A 156 -3.62 -6.34 5.30
N LEU A 157 -4.33 -6.17 6.42
CA LEU A 157 -3.73 -5.98 7.75
C LEU A 157 -2.91 -7.20 8.16
N LEU A 158 -3.47 -8.41 8.02
CA LEU A 158 -2.79 -9.66 8.34
C LEU A 158 -1.56 -9.87 7.45
N ILE A 159 -1.62 -9.55 6.16
CA ILE A 159 -0.47 -9.59 5.25
C ILE A 159 0.64 -8.67 5.76
N GLY A 160 0.32 -7.42 6.13
CA GLY A 160 1.28 -6.48 6.69
C GLY A 160 1.95 -7.01 7.96
N ILE A 161 1.17 -7.50 8.92
CA ILE A 161 1.68 -8.04 10.18
C ILE A 161 2.50 -9.33 9.96
N ALA A 162 1.96 -10.28 9.20
CA ALA A 162 2.61 -11.55 8.92
C ALA A 162 3.94 -11.35 8.18
N SER A 163 4.03 -10.36 7.28
CA SER A 163 5.28 -10.03 6.59
C SER A 163 6.40 -9.63 7.56
N LEU A 164 6.06 -8.88 8.63
CA LEU A 164 7.01 -8.49 9.67
C LEU A 164 7.43 -9.69 10.53
N PHE A 165 6.47 -10.52 10.95
CA PHE A 165 6.76 -11.74 11.72
C PHE A 165 7.65 -12.72 10.94
N ALA A 166 7.39 -12.88 9.64
CA ALA A 166 8.19 -13.71 8.75
C ALA A 166 9.54 -13.08 8.36
N ARG A 167 9.82 -11.84 8.80
CA ARG A 167 11.05 -11.09 8.50
C ARG A 167 11.36 -11.07 7.00
N LEU A 168 10.33 -10.85 6.17
CA LEU A 168 10.50 -10.86 4.72
C LEU A 168 11.52 -9.78 4.29
N PRO A 169 12.35 -10.05 3.27
CA PRO A 169 13.26 -9.06 2.76
C PRO A 169 12.48 -7.88 2.16
N TYR A 170 13.05 -6.68 2.26
CA TYR A 170 12.40 -5.44 1.82
C TYR A 170 11.91 -5.50 0.37
N GLU A 171 12.69 -6.09 -0.54
CA GLU A 171 12.29 -6.26 -1.96
C GLU A 171 10.98 -7.04 -2.09
N THR A 172 10.82 -8.13 -1.35
CA THR A 172 9.61 -8.95 -1.37
C THR A 172 8.44 -8.20 -0.75
N MET A 173 8.67 -7.46 0.35
CA MET A 173 7.66 -6.59 0.95
C MET A 173 7.23 -5.46 0.00
N ARG A 174 8.16 -4.90 -0.78
CA ARG A 174 7.91 -3.84 -1.75
C ARG A 174 7.04 -4.34 -2.90
N TRP A 175 7.34 -5.52 -3.45
CA TRP A 175 6.50 -6.15 -4.47
C TRP A 175 5.14 -6.59 -3.93
N LEU A 176 5.08 -7.04 -2.68
CA LEU A 176 3.84 -7.35 -1.98
C LEU A 176 2.96 -6.09 -1.82
N ALA A 177 3.53 -4.98 -1.35
CA ALA A 177 2.84 -3.70 -1.27
C ALA A 177 2.41 -3.22 -2.66
N ALA A 178 3.29 -3.27 -3.66
CA ALA A 178 2.96 -2.93 -5.03
C ALA A 178 1.78 -3.75 -5.57
N ALA A 179 1.72 -5.06 -5.29
CA ALA A 179 0.63 -5.91 -5.72
C ALA A 179 -0.68 -5.60 -4.97
N VAL A 180 -0.64 -5.41 -3.64
CA VAL A 180 -1.82 -5.05 -2.84
C VAL A 180 -2.42 -3.73 -3.30
N PHE A 181 -1.59 -2.69 -3.49
CA PHE A 181 -2.07 -1.39 -3.95
C PHE A 181 -2.43 -1.41 -5.43
N GLY A 182 -1.50 -1.81 -6.30
CA GLY A 182 -1.62 -1.67 -7.76
C GLY A 182 -2.55 -2.68 -8.43
N LEU A 183 -2.71 -3.88 -7.87
CA LEU A 183 -3.63 -4.91 -8.38
C LEU A 183 -4.81 -5.11 -7.43
N GLY A 184 -4.55 -5.20 -6.13
CA GLY A 184 -5.57 -5.51 -5.13
C GLY A 184 -6.68 -4.47 -5.06
N LEU A 185 -6.35 -3.18 -4.93
CA LEU A 185 -7.38 -2.13 -4.84
C LEU A 185 -8.20 -1.98 -6.13
N PRO A 186 -7.61 -1.96 -7.35
CA PRO A 186 -8.39 -1.95 -8.58
C PRO A 186 -9.27 -3.20 -8.73
N LEU A 187 -8.76 -4.38 -8.37
CA LEU A 187 -9.55 -5.61 -8.41
C LEU A 187 -10.76 -5.53 -7.46
N LEU A 188 -10.58 -5.03 -6.23
CA LEU A 188 -11.70 -4.78 -5.31
C LEU A 188 -12.71 -3.82 -5.92
N ALA A 189 -12.27 -2.77 -6.62
CA ALA A 189 -13.17 -1.82 -7.28
C ALA A 189 -14.14 -2.52 -8.25
N PHE A 190 -13.67 -3.56 -8.96
CA PHE A 190 -14.53 -4.33 -9.86
C PHE A 190 -15.43 -5.34 -9.15
N MET A 191 -14.96 -5.89 -8.02
CA MET A 191 -15.68 -6.91 -7.25
C MET A 191 -16.76 -6.33 -6.31
N LEU A 192 -16.74 -5.01 -6.05
CA LEU A 192 -17.80 -4.33 -5.29
C LEU A 192 -19.12 -4.31 -6.09
N ASP A 193 -20.16 -4.87 -5.47
CA ASP A 193 -21.47 -5.11 -6.08
C ASP A 193 -22.56 -4.16 -5.58
N ARG A 194 -22.21 -3.11 -4.83
CA ARG A 194 -23.06 -1.94 -4.54
C ARG A 194 -24.38 -2.26 -3.83
N GLY A 195 -24.35 -3.24 -2.92
CA GLY A 195 -25.44 -3.53 -1.99
C GLY A 195 -26.28 -4.79 -2.31
N GLN A 196 -25.85 -5.63 -3.25
CA GLN A 196 -26.43 -6.97 -3.39
C GLN A 196 -25.82 -7.93 -2.35
N HIS A 197 -26.65 -8.53 -1.51
CA HIS A 197 -26.21 -9.59 -0.61
C HIS A 197 -25.86 -10.84 -1.42
N ARG A 198 -24.56 -11.18 -1.47
CA ARG A 198 -24.11 -12.44 -2.06
C ARG A 198 -24.06 -13.54 -0.99
N PRO A 199 -24.40 -14.78 -1.34
CA PRO A 199 -24.27 -15.90 -0.42
C PRO A 199 -22.79 -16.08 -0.01
N LEU A 200 -22.58 -16.49 1.23
CA LEU A 200 -21.26 -16.74 1.84
C LEU A 200 -20.24 -17.45 0.92
N PRO A 201 -20.58 -18.55 0.21
CA PRO A 201 -19.61 -19.25 -0.64
C PRO A 201 -19.06 -18.39 -1.78
N VAL A 202 -19.89 -17.55 -2.40
CA VAL A 202 -19.45 -16.68 -3.49
C VAL A 202 -18.49 -15.61 -2.97
N ARG A 203 -18.73 -15.11 -1.76
CA ARG A 203 -17.86 -14.13 -1.11
C ARG A 203 -16.52 -14.73 -0.71
N LEU A 204 -16.52 -15.95 -0.17
CA LEU A 204 -15.28 -16.67 0.13
C LEU A 204 -14.46 -16.92 -1.13
N LEU A 205 -15.11 -17.25 -2.25
CA LEU A 205 -14.45 -17.40 -3.54
C LEU A 205 -13.88 -16.05 -4.03
N GLN A 206 -14.63 -14.96 -3.89
CA GLN A 206 -14.15 -13.61 -4.22
C GLN A 206 -12.90 -13.24 -3.40
N ILE A 207 -12.96 -13.35 -2.07
CA ILE A 207 -11.81 -13.04 -1.19
C ILE A 207 -10.62 -13.95 -1.51
N SER A 208 -10.85 -15.25 -1.70
CA SER A 208 -9.79 -16.19 -2.08
C SER A 208 -9.17 -15.84 -3.42
N SER A 209 -9.99 -15.47 -4.41
CA SER A 209 -9.50 -15.06 -5.74
C SER A 209 -8.71 -13.75 -5.67
N TRP A 210 -9.15 -12.81 -4.84
CA TRP A 210 -8.46 -11.55 -4.60
C TRP A 210 -7.11 -11.78 -3.93
N LEU A 211 -7.09 -12.60 -2.87
CA LEU A 211 -5.87 -12.96 -2.15
C LEU A 211 -4.87 -13.66 -3.08
N THR A 212 -5.36 -14.59 -3.90
CA THR A 212 -4.53 -15.29 -4.90
C THR A 212 -3.93 -14.29 -5.89
N ALA A 213 -4.73 -13.37 -6.43
CA ALA A 213 -4.26 -12.38 -7.39
C ALA A 213 -3.20 -11.43 -6.82
N VAL A 214 -3.33 -11.07 -5.53
CA VAL A 214 -2.38 -10.18 -4.86
C VAL A 214 -1.09 -10.91 -4.46
N LEU A 215 -1.17 -12.18 -4.07
CA LEU A 215 -0.02 -12.96 -3.61
C LEU A 215 0.75 -13.67 -4.73
N ILE A 216 0.15 -13.90 -5.90
CA ILE A 216 0.81 -14.64 -6.99
C ILE A 216 2.11 -13.97 -7.44
N VAL A 217 2.11 -12.64 -7.58
CA VAL A 217 3.29 -11.87 -8.01
C VAL A 217 4.44 -11.96 -7.01
N PRO A 218 4.26 -11.62 -5.71
CA PRO A 218 5.36 -11.72 -4.74
C PRO A 218 5.82 -13.17 -4.51
N ILE A 219 4.92 -14.17 -4.52
CA ILE A 219 5.31 -15.58 -4.38
C ILE A 219 6.15 -16.03 -5.59
N TRP A 220 5.72 -15.68 -6.80
CA TRP A 220 6.46 -16.02 -8.02
C TRP A 220 7.85 -15.37 -8.04
N LEU A 221 7.94 -14.10 -7.65
CA LEU A 221 9.23 -13.40 -7.54
C LEU A 221 10.14 -14.01 -6.47
N GLU A 222 9.59 -14.39 -5.31
CA GLU A 222 10.38 -15.03 -4.26
C GLU A 222 10.89 -16.41 -4.70
N HIS A 223 10.06 -17.17 -5.42
CA HIS A 223 10.44 -18.45 -5.99
C HIS A 223 11.57 -18.31 -7.02
N GLN A 224 11.47 -17.31 -7.91
CA GLN A 224 12.54 -16.99 -8.86
C GLN A 224 13.83 -16.57 -8.14
N ALA A 225 13.72 -15.80 -7.06
CA ALA A 225 14.87 -15.36 -6.28
C ALA A 225 15.56 -16.53 -5.55
N HIS A 226 14.80 -17.53 -5.08
CA HIS A 226 15.37 -18.73 -4.46
C HIS A 226 16.02 -19.68 -5.47
N ASN A 227 15.50 -19.74 -6.70
CA ASN A 227 16.08 -20.57 -7.77
C ASN A 227 17.32 -19.94 -8.40
N TYR A 228 17.62 -18.68 -8.09
CA TYR A 228 18.85 -18.04 -8.50
C TYR A 228 20.01 -18.62 -7.67
N GLN A 229 20.70 -19.62 -8.23
CA GLN A 229 21.89 -20.20 -7.63
C GLN A 229 22.99 -19.14 -7.56
N LEU A 230 23.43 -18.82 -6.35
CA LEU A 230 24.66 -18.06 -6.14
C LEU A 230 25.81 -18.87 -6.77
N PRO A 231 26.78 -18.24 -7.44
CA PRO A 231 27.96 -18.94 -7.91
C PRO A 231 28.60 -19.69 -6.74
N GLU A 232 28.82 -21.00 -6.87
CA GLU A 232 29.48 -21.87 -5.87
C GLU A 232 30.98 -21.54 -5.67
N ASN A 233 31.38 -20.32 -6.03
CA ASN A 233 32.73 -19.86 -5.84
C ASN A 233 32.98 -19.69 -4.34
N PRO A 234 34.07 -20.27 -3.79
CA PRO A 234 34.41 -20.10 -2.39
C PRO A 234 34.54 -18.61 -2.08
N ALA A 235 33.94 -18.16 -0.97
CA ALA A 235 33.97 -16.76 -0.58
C ALA A 235 35.43 -16.30 -0.43
N LEU A 236 35.87 -15.40 -1.29
CA LEU A 236 37.21 -14.80 -1.17
C LEU A 236 37.21 -13.82 0.00
N SER A 237 38.29 -13.80 0.78
CA SER A 237 38.48 -12.74 1.75
C SER A 237 38.62 -11.40 1.01
N LEU A 238 38.17 -10.31 1.64
CA LEU A 238 38.34 -8.97 1.08
C LEU A 238 39.81 -8.67 0.72
N ALA A 239 40.76 -9.15 1.53
CA ALA A 239 42.19 -8.98 1.29
C ALA A 239 42.63 -9.69 -0.01
N ASP A 240 42.14 -10.90 -0.24
CA ASP A 240 42.45 -11.67 -1.46
C ASP A 240 41.81 -11.06 -2.71
N TYR A 241 40.60 -10.49 -2.57
CA TYR A 241 39.92 -9.78 -3.65
C TYR A 241 40.67 -8.51 -4.07
N LEU A 242 41.12 -7.70 -3.11
CA LEU A 242 41.92 -6.50 -3.37
C LEU A 242 43.29 -6.83 -3.98
N ALA A 243 43.89 -7.95 -3.60
CA ALA A 243 45.18 -8.39 -4.11
C ALA A 243 45.11 -8.97 -5.54
N LYS A 244 44.03 -9.69 -5.89
CA LYS A 244 43.89 -10.37 -7.19
C LYS A 244 43.21 -9.51 -8.27
N GLY A 245 42.53 -8.43 -7.88
CA GLY A 245 41.75 -7.61 -8.79
C GLY A 245 40.42 -8.27 -9.21
N PRO A 246 39.49 -7.51 -9.81
CA PRO A 246 38.15 -8.00 -10.11
C PRO A 246 38.19 -9.09 -11.20
N ALA A 247 37.87 -10.33 -10.82
CA ALA A 247 37.75 -11.47 -11.73
C ALA A 247 36.33 -12.04 -11.67
N GLY A 248 35.43 -11.55 -12.54
CA GLY A 248 34.06 -12.05 -12.67
C GLY A 248 33.18 -11.90 -11.43
N GLU A 249 32.04 -12.60 -11.42
CA GLU A 249 31.14 -12.67 -10.26
C GLU A 249 31.78 -13.52 -9.15
N THR A 250 32.19 -12.85 -8.07
CA THR A 250 32.88 -13.45 -6.93
C THR A 250 32.16 -13.09 -5.64
N VAL A 251 32.01 -14.07 -4.75
CA VAL A 251 31.46 -13.86 -3.41
C VAL A 251 32.59 -13.37 -2.52
N ILE A 252 32.40 -12.22 -1.86
CA ILE A 252 33.42 -11.59 -1.00
C ILE A 252 32.96 -11.67 0.45
N ALA A 253 33.78 -12.27 1.31
CA ALA A 253 33.58 -12.24 2.75
C ALA A 253 34.06 -10.90 3.31
N LEU A 254 33.11 -10.09 3.77
CA LEU A 254 33.37 -8.79 4.39
C LEU A 254 33.59 -8.98 5.90
N PRO A 255 34.76 -8.62 6.45
CA PRO A 255 34.97 -8.67 7.89
C PRO A 255 34.08 -7.63 8.58
N ALA A 256 33.54 -7.99 9.74
CA ALA A 256 32.67 -7.12 10.53
C ALA A 256 33.39 -5.80 10.87
N GLY A 257 32.72 -4.66 10.64
CA GLY A 257 33.26 -3.33 10.95
C GLY A 257 34.00 -2.61 9.82
N HIS A 258 34.10 -3.18 8.61
CA HIS A 258 34.66 -2.48 7.46
C HIS A 258 33.63 -1.61 6.71
N ILE A 259 33.99 -0.34 6.50
CA ILE A 259 33.21 0.65 5.76
C ILE A 259 33.59 0.54 4.29
N HIS A 260 32.73 -0.08 3.48
CA HIS A 260 32.90 -0.12 2.03
C HIS A 260 31.99 0.91 1.34
N PRO A 261 32.54 1.78 0.47
CA PRO A 261 31.72 2.59 -0.42
C PRO A 261 31.13 1.69 -1.51
N CYS A 262 29.96 1.11 -1.25
CA CYS A 262 29.24 0.32 -2.23
C CYS A 262 28.66 1.25 -3.31
N ARG A 263 29.18 1.19 -4.53
CA ARG A 263 28.51 1.77 -5.70
C ARG A 263 27.34 0.85 -6.03
N ASN A 264 26.14 1.28 -5.64
CA ASN A 264 24.92 0.48 -5.65
C ASN A 264 24.53 0.05 -7.09
N ARG A 265 24.99 -1.12 -7.51
CA ARG A 265 24.47 -1.87 -8.65
C ARG A 265 24.37 -3.32 -8.17
N HIS A 266 23.23 -3.66 -7.59
CA HIS A 266 22.91 -4.98 -7.03
C HIS A 266 23.64 -5.37 -5.72
N GLN A 267 23.29 -4.73 -4.60
CA GLN A 267 23.45 -5.35 -3.29
C GLN A 267 22.14 -6.05 -2.90
N ARG A 268 21.97 -7.29 -3.37
CA ARG A 268 20.92 -8.21 -2.89
C ARG A 268 21.53 -9.18 -1.89
N ARG A 269 21.00 -9.09 -0.67
CA ARG A 269 20.98 -10.07 0.44
C ARG A 269 22.29 -10.27 1.22
N TYR A 270 22.07 -10.43 2.53
CA TYR A 270 22.96 -10.95 3.58
C TYR A 270 23.85 -9.94 4.31
N PHE A 271 23.26 -9.24 5.29
CA PHE A 271 23.86 -9.19 6.62
C PHE A 271 23.15 -10.26 7.46
N GLN A 272 23.94 -11.20 8.00
CA GLN A 272 23.53 -12.11 9.07
C GLN A 272 23.28 -11.33 10.36
#